data_AF-A0A956DN14-F1
#
_entry.id   AF-A0A956DN14-F1
#
_cell.length_a   1.000
_cell.length_b   1.000
_cell.length_c   1.000
_cell.angle_alpha   90.00
_cell.angle_beta   90.00
_cell.angle_gamma   90.00
#
_symmetry.space_group_name_H-M   'P 1'
#
loop_
_entity.id
_entity.type
_entity.pdbx_description
1 polymer ?
#
loop_
_entity_poly.entity_id
_entity_poly.type
_entity_poly.pdbx_seq_one_letter_code
_entity_poly.pdbx_strand_id
1 'polypeptide(L)'
;MRKTLVLGGAAAAALMISILPVRETSAAVTRTKDDCTTAWAVLGPGTQRGQDAVREVVKEHPGWSDSGYEPMVSQKFQLMVFNVVGSQDTVVVAHCGHGATCNQLAEEMEAKHADLSDPVVVCTVDNPSPLENGRNL
;
A
#
# COMPACT_ATOMS: atom_id res chain seq x y z
N MET A 1 -54.94 -50.35 12.56
CA MET A 1 -54.38 -50.47 11.20
C MET A 1 -53.96 -49.09 10.73
N ARG A 2 -52.69 -48.93 10.37
CA ARG A 2 -52.09 -47.68 9.88
C ARG A 2 -52.52 -47.43 8.43
N LYS A 3 -52.93 -46.21 8.11
CA LYS A 3 -52.83 -45.64 6.76
C LYS A 3 -52.19 -44.26 6.85
N THR A 4 -50.92 -44.23 6.46
CA THR A 4 -50.15 -43.06 6.11
C THR A 4 -50.66 -42.51 4.79
N LEU A 5 -50.83 -41.19 4.66
CA LEU A 5 -50.58 -40.51 3.39
C LEU A 5 -49.99 -39.12 3.66
N VAL A 6 -48.76 -38.96 3.18
CA VAL A 6 -47.95 -37.74 3.08
C VAL A 6 -48.46 -36.95 1.88
N LEU A 7 -48.48 -35.61 1.93
CA LEU A 7 -48.01 -34.74 0.83
C LEU A 7 -48.18 -33.26 1.18
N GLY A 8 -47.10 -32.50 0.97
CA GLY A 8 -47.21 -31.14 0.44
C GLY A 8 -46.62 -30.03 1.31
N GLY A 9 -45.50 -29.46 0.83
CA GLY A 9 -45.12 -28.09 1.18
C GLY A 9 -43.68 -27.93 1.66
N ALA A 10 -42.71 -28.11 0.77
CA ALA A 10 -41.36 -27.58 0.99
C ALA A 10 -41.44 -26.04 0.88
N ALA A 11 -41.44 -25.35 2.02
CA ALA A 11 -41.16 -23.93 2.06
C ALA A 11 -39.64 -23.75 1.92
N ALA A 12 -39.19 -23.40 0.71
CA ALA A 12 -37.83 -22.94 0.49
C ALA A 12 -37.63 -21.63 1.27
N ALA A 13 -37.01 -21.72 2.44
CA ALA A 13 -36.51 -20.57 3.15
C ALA A 13 -35.35 -19.99 2.33
N ALA A 14 -35.61 -18.87 1.67
CA ALA A 14 -34.61 -18.09 0.96
C ALA A 14 -33.50 -17.70 1.94
N LEU A 15 -32.29 -18.23 1.72
CA LEU A 15 -31.07 -17.76 2.36
C LEU A 15 -30.88 -16.28 1.98
N MET A 16 -31.22 -15.38 2.89
CA MET A 16 -30.77 -14.00 2.84
C MET A 16 -29.26 -14.00 3.14
N ILE A 17 -28.45 -14.12 2.09
CA ILE A 17 -27.02 -13.83 2.18
C ILE A 17 -26.93 -12.32 2.33
N SER A 18 -26.74 -11.86 3.56
CA SER A 18 -26.34 -10.49 3.85
C SER A 18 -24.96 -10.27 3.23
N ILE A 19 -24.95 -9.66 2.05
CA ILE A 19 -23.74 -9.13 1.41
C ILE A 19 -23.28 -7.98 2.31
N LEU A 20 -22.32 -8.25 3.19
CA LEU A 20 -21.60 -7.18 3.88
C LEU A 20 -20.98 -6.29 2.80
N PRO A 21 -21.09 -4.96 2.91
CA PRO A 21 -20.46 -4.06 1.94
C PRO A 21 -18.95 -4.32 1.99
N VAL A 22 -18.43 -4.85 0.90
CA VAL A 22 -17.00 -4.86 0.62
C VAL A 22 -16.60 -3.39 0.68
N ARG A 23 -15.70 -3.03 1.60
CA ARG A 23 -14.99 -1.76 1.50
C ARG A 23 -14.07 -1.85 0.28
N GLU A 24 -14.63 -1.71 -0.92
CA GLU A 24 -13.89 -1.36 -2.13
C GLU A 24 -13.63 0.14 -2.09
N THR A 25 -12.68 0.52 -1.28
CA THR A 25 -11.93 1.76 -1.50
C THR A 25 -10.48 1.37 -1.32
N SER A 26 -9.93 0.70 -2.34
CA SER A 26 -8.51 0.87 -2.67
C SER A 26 -8.34 2.38 -2.80
N ALA A 27 -7.70 3.01 -1.82
CA ALA A 27 -7.43 4.43 -1.92
C ALA A 27 -6.37 4.56 -3.02
N ALA A 28 -6.77 5.17 -4.14
CA ALA A 28 -5.83 5.46 -5.22
C ALA A 28 -4.58 6.13 -4.64
N VAL A 29 -3.40 5.69 -5.10
CA VAL A 29 -2.10 6.21 -4.65
C VAL A 29 -2.13 7.73 -4.59
N THR A 30 -1.81 8.29 -3.42
CA THR A 30 -1.64 9.74 -3.29
C THR A 30 -0.28 10.12 -3.85
N ARG A 31 -0.28 10.55 -5.11
CA ARG A 31 0.93 10.92 -5.86
C ARG A 31 1.52 12.26 -5.45
N THR A 32 2.81 12.44 -5.71
CA THR A 32 3.48 13.74 -5.75
C THR A 32 3.80 14.17 -7.18
N LYS A 33 4.46 15.32 -7.36
CA LYS A 33 4.95 15.76 -8.69
C LYS A 33 6.07 14.85 -9.18
N ASP A 34 6.00 14.45 -10.46
CA ASP A 34 6.97 13.54 -11.05
C ASP A 34 8.40 14.13 -11.06
N ASP A 35 8.54 15.45 -11.25
CA ASP A 35 9.82 16.18 -11.31
C ASP A 35 10.44 16.50 -9.94
N CYS A 36 9.88 15.98 -8.85
CA CYS A 36 10.44 16.18 -7.53
C CYS A 36 11.83 15.54 -7.41
N THR A 37 12.81 16.28 -6.89
CA THR A 37 14.22 15.87 -6.81
C THR A 37 14.54 15.00 -5.58
N THR A 38 13.60 14.93 -4.64
CA THR A 38 13.68 14.14 -3.41
C THR A 38 12.27 13.77 -2.97
N ALA A 39 11.92 12.48 -3.02
CA ALA A 39 10.58 12.00 -2.69
C ALA A 39 10.61 10.82 -1.72
N TRP A 40 9.56 10.69 -0.92
CA TRP A 40 9.39 9.61 0.03
C TRP A 40 8.05 8.92 -0.23
N ALA A 41 8.06 7.60 -0.39
CA ALA A 41 6.85 6.81 -0.54
C ALA A 41 6.64 5.95 0.71
N VAL A 42 5.49 6.08 1.36
CA VAL A 42 5.03 5.16 2.41
C VAL A 42 4.29 4.03 1.71
N LEU A 43 4.79 2.80 1.87
CA LEU A 43 4.43 1.67 1.00
C LEU A 43 3.68 0.53 1.72
N GLY A 44 3.43 0.65 3.03
CA GLY A 44 2.73 -0.37 3.81
C GLY A 44 3.38 -0.66 5.17
N PRO A 45 3.00 -1.76 5.85
CA PRO A 45 3.46 -2.08 7.20
C PRO A 45 4.93 -2.48 7.22
N GLY A 46 5.67 -1.99 8.22
CA GLY A 46 7.10 -2.27 8.48
C GLY A 46 7.44 -3.72 8.83
N THR A 47 6.47 -4.64 8.72
CA THR A 47 6.65 -6.07 8.92
C THR A 47 7.52 -6.69 7.83
N GLN A 48 8.00 -7.92 8.08
CA GLN A 48 8.74 -8.69 7.09
C GLN A 48 7.94 -8.86 5.78
N ARG A 49 6.62 -9.09 5.88
CA ARG A 49 5.72 -9.21 4.72
C ARG A 49 5.70 -7.92 3.88
N GLY A 50 5.61 -6.75 4.51
CA GLY A 50 5.63 -5.48 3.79
C GLY A 50 6.97 -5.22 3.11
N GLN A 51 8.08 -5.52 3.78
CA GLN A 51 9.42 -5.38 3.17
C GLN A 51 9.63 -6.33 1.99
N ASP A 52 9.17 -7.57 2.10
CA ASP A 52 9.29 -8.55 1.02
C ASP A 52 8.40 -8.21 -0.18
N ALA A 53 7.21 -7.64 0.05
CA ALA A 53 6.35 -7.12 -1.01
C ALA A 53 7.04 -5.99 -1.81
N VAL A 54 7.68 -5.03 -1.13
CA VAL A 54 8.45 -3.99 -1.83
C VAL A 54 9.61 -4.58 -2.63
N ARG A 55 10.32 -5.57 -2.09
CA ARG A 55 11.42 -6.26 -2.80
C ARG A 55 10.92 -7.05 -4.01
N GLU A 56 9.74 -7.64 -3.93
CA GLU A 56 9.11 -8.33 -5.06
C GLU A 56 8.85 -7.36 -6.21
N VAL A 57 8.21 -6.22 -5.92
CA VAL A 57 8.02 -5.14 -6.90
C VAL A 57 9.35 -4.72 -7.50
N VAL A 58 10.36 -4.39 -6.68
CA VAL A 58 11.66 -3.89 -7.15
C VAL A 58 12.38 -4.89 -8.07
N LYS A 59 12.29 -6.19 -7.82
CA LYS A 59 12.95 -7.22 -8.65
C LYS A 59 12.44 -7.25 -10.08
N GLU A 60 11.21 -6.82 -10.34
CA GLU A 60 10.64 -6.76 -11.68
C GLU A 60 11.10 -5.51 -12.48
N HIS A 61 11.76 -4.57 -11.81
CA HIS A 61 12.28 -3.34 -12.42
C HIS A 61 13.81 -3.39 -12.44
N PRO A 62 14.45 -3.96 -13.49
CA PRO A 62 15.91 -4.14 -13.53
C PRO A 62 16.70 -2.82 -13.53
N GLY A 63 16.04 -1.70 -13.79
CA GLY A 63 16.60 -0.36 -13.66
C GLY A 63 16.48 0.23 -12.26
N TRP A 64 15.84 -0.43 -11.31
CA TRP A 64 15.68 0.05 -9.94
C TRP A 64 16.69 -0.59 -9.01
N SER A 65 17.19 0.18 -8.06
CA SER A 65 18.21 -0.29 -7.14
C SER A 65 18.02 0.30 -5.74
N ASP A 66 17.86 -0.60 -4.76
CA ASP A 66 17.99 -0.30 -3.33
C ASP A 66 19.48 -0.28 -2.94
N SER A 67 20.28 0.51 -3.66
CA SER A 67 21.71 0.70 -3.38
C SER A 67 21.98 1.96 -2.54
N GLY A 68 20.92 2.54 -1.98
CA GLY A 68 20.94 3.82 -1.32
C GLY A 68 20.34 4.92 -2.20
N TYR A 69 19.83 5.96 -1.54
CA TYR A 69 19.28 7.14 -2.18
C TYR A 69 20.37 7.98 -2.83
N GLU A 70 20.08 8.51 -4.02
CA GLU A 70 20.90 9.52 -4.70
C GLU A 70 19.98 10.59 -5.31
N PRO A 71 20.13 11.88 -4.95
CA PRO A 71 19.27 12.95 -5.49
C PRO A 71 19.33 12.98 -7.02
N MET A 72 18.21 13.27 -7.68
CA MET A 72 18.08 13.36 -9.15
C MET A 72 18.30 12.04 -9.92
N VAL A 73 18.59 10.93 -9.25
CA VAL A 73 18.79 9.63 -9.92
C VAL A 73 17.53 8.79 -9.79
N SER A 74 16.70 8.79 -10.84
CA SER A 74 15.40 8.11 -10.85
C SER A 74 15.48 6.58 -10.66
N GLN A 75 16.66 5.97 -10.74
CA GLN A 75 16.83 4.53 -10.59
C GLN A 75 17.14 4.10 -9.16
N LYS A 76 17.53 5.04 -8.29
CA LYS A 76 18.05 4.75 -6.95
C LYS A 76 17.10 5.20 -5.86
N PHE A 77 16.91 4.33 -4.89
CA PHE A 77 16.16 4.62 -3.68
C PHE A 77 16.77 3.88 -2.49
N GLN A 78 16.30 4.22 -1.29
CA GLN A 78 16.65 3.54 -0.05
C GLN A 78 15.40 3.09 0.68
N LEU A 79 15.31 1.81 1.01
CA LEU A 79 14.25 1.30 1.89
C LEU A 79 14.59 1.47 3.36
N MET A 80 13.61 1.93 4.13
CA MET A 80 13.70 2.14 5.57
C MET A 80 12.42 1.67 6.25
N VAL A 81 12.53 1.36 7.54
CA VAL A 81 11.38 1.09 8.40
C VAL A 81 11.32 2.15 9.49
N PHE A 82 10.17 2.81 9.62
CA PHE A 82 9.95 3.83 10.63
C PHE A 82 8.87 3.42 11.61
N ASN A 83 9.00 3.84 12.87
CA ASN A 83 7.90 3.78 13.84
C ASN A 83 6.91 4.92 13.54
N VAL A 84 5.62 4.63 13.58
CA VAL A 84 4.58 5.64 13.48
C VAL A 84 4.45 6.35 14.82
N VAL A 85 4.58 7.68 14.82
CA VAL A 85 4.53 8.47 16.07
C VAL A 85 3.16 8.31 16.73
N GLY A 86 3.16 7.99 18.03
CA GLY A 86 1.93 7.78 18.79
C GLY A 86 1.26 6.41 18.55
N SER A 87 1.88 5.53 17.75
CA SER A 87 1.46 4.13 17.59
C SER A 87 2.60 3.16 17.93
N GLN A 88 2.27 1.88 18.06
CA GLN A 88 3.25 0.78 18.08
C GLN A 88 3.55 0.25 16.67
N ASP A 89 2.85 0.78 15.66
CA ASP A 89 2.99 0.33 14.28
C ASP A 89 4.29 0.83 13.65
N THR A 90 4.75 0.07 12.66
CA THR A 90 5.87 0.45 11.80
C THR A 90 5.42 0.51 10.36
N VAL A 91 6.13 1.27 9.54
CA VAL A 91 5.87 1.41 8.09
C VAL A 91 7.15 1.23 7.28
N VAL A 92 7.05 0.61 6.11
CA VAL A 92 8.12 0.60 5.11
C VAL A 92 8.01 1.87 4.30
N VAL A 93 9.13 2.56 4.15
CA VAL A 93 9.24 3.81 3.41
C VAL A 93 10.40 3.71 2.42
N ALA A 94 10.17 4.12 1.18
CA ALA A 94 11.22 4.29 0.17
C ALA A 94 11.58 5.77 0.05
N HIS A 95 12.86 6.10 0.11
CA HIS A 95 13.39 7.42 -0.20
C HIS A 95 13.97 7.43 -1.61
N CYS A 96 13.31 8.08 -2.56
CA CYS A 96 13.65 8.11 -3.97
C CYS A 96 14.33 9.43 -4.37
N GLY A 97 15.31 9.33 -5.27
CA GLY A 97 15.94 10.48 -5.95
C GLY A 97 15.02 11.24 -6.91
N HIS A 98 13.85 10.70 -7.23
CA HIS A 98 12.91 11.31 -8.17
C HIS A 98 11.46 10.99 -7.79
N GLY A 99 10.57 11.97 -7.92
CA GLY A 99 9.14 11.82 -7.63
C GLY A 99 8.48 10.74 -8.49
N ALA A 100 8.80 10.73 -9.79
CA ALA A 100 8.32 9.72 -10.73
C ALA A 100 8.59 8.27 -10.26
N THR A 101 9.78 8.00 -9.72
CA THR A 101 10.16 6.66 -9.23
C THR A 101 9.33 6.25 -8.03
N CYS A 102 9.15 7.16 -7.07
CA CYS A 102 8.34 6.90 -5.88
C CYS A 102 6.85 6.77 -6.21
N ASN A 103 6.34 7.57 -7.16
CA ASN A 103 4.98 7.42 -7.68
C ASN A 103 4.79 6.05 -8.32
N GLN A 104 5.68 5.64 -9.23
CA GLN A 104 5.58 4.35 -9.90
C GLN A 104 5.72 3.18 -8.91
N LEU A 105 6.64 3.25 -7.95
CA LEU A 105 6.78 2.22 -6.92
C LEU A 105 5.52 2.10 -6.06
N ALA A 106 4.91 3.22 -5.68
CA ALA A 106 3.65 3.25 -4.95
C ALA A 106 2.48 2.67 -5.77
N GLU A 107 2.40 2.99 -7.06
CA GLU A 107 1.39 2.45 -7.99
C GLU A 107 1.52 0.93 -8.16
N GLU A 108 2.73 0.42 -8.31
CA GLU A 108 2.99 -1.03 -8.41
C GLU A 108 2.67 -1.76 -7.09
N MET A 109 2.99 -1.13 -5.95
CA MET A 109 2.63 -1.66 -4.63
C MET A 109 1.11 -1.73 -4.46
N GLU A 110 0.38 -0.69 -4.83
CA GLU A 110 -1.09 -0.70 -4.82
C GLU A 110 -1.64 -1.79 -5.75
N ALA A 111 -1.13 -1.88 -6.98
CA ALA A 111 -1.63 -2.82 -7.97
C ALA A 111 -1.44 -4.29 -7.56
N LYS A 112 -0.33 -4.63 -6.89
CA LYS A 112 0.03 -6.01 -6.55
C LYS A 112 -0.30 -6.39 -5.11
N HIS A 113 -0.35 -5.41 -4.22
CA HIS A 113 -0.45 -5.59 -2.78
C HIS A 113 -1.42 -4.58 -2.13
N ALA A 114 -2.55 -4.28 -2.77
CA ALA A 114 -3.62 -3.43 -2.22
C ALA A 114 -4.09 -3.83 -0.81
N ASP A 115 -3.87 -5.08 -0.39
CA ASP A 115 -4.20 -5.54 0.96
C ASP A 115 -3.20 -5.09 2.04
N LEU A 116 -2.04 -4.57 1.63
CA LEU A 116 -0.95 -4.16 2.50
C LEU A 116 -0.83 -2.66 2.68
N SER A 117 -1.41 -1.83 1.82
CA SER A 117 -1.12 -0.40 1.87
C SER A 117 -2.16 0.44 1.16
N ASP A 118 -2.28 1.69 1.61
CA ASP A 118 -2.81 2.81 0.83
C ASP A 118 -1.64 3.78 0.58
N PRO A 119 -0.83 3.61 -0.49
CA PRO A 119 0.44 4.30 -0.63
C PRO A 119 0.33 5.81 -0.75
N VAL A 120 1.25 6.52 -0.08
CA VAL A 120 1.35 7.98 -0.12
C VAL A 120 2.77 8.39 -0.50
N VAL A 121 2.88 9.32 -1.44
CA VAL A 121 4.16 9.87 -1.89
C VAL A 121 4.26 11.36 -1.56
N VAL A 122 5.34 11.74 -0.90
CA VAL A 122 5.61 13.10 -0.44
C VAL A 122 6.85 13.62 -1.17
N CYS A 123 6.75 14.82 -1.75
CA CYS A 123 7.91 15.53 -2.28
C CYS A 123 8.51 16.42 -1.19
N THR A 124 9.83 16.39 -1.03
CA THR A 124 10.56 17.32 -0.16
C THR A 124 11.42 18.23 -1.04
N VAL A 125 10.82 19.32 -1.51
CA VAL A 125 11.57 20.48 -2.03
C VAL A 125 12.05 21.27 -0.80
N ASP A 126 13.34 21.27 -0.52
CA ASP A 126 13.99 22.11 0.50
C ASP A 126 13.72 21.80 2.01
N ASN A 127 14.11 20.61 2.50
CA ASN A 127 14.33 20.25 3.94
C ASN A 127 13.06 19.90 4.79
N PRO A 128 13.16 19.14 5.91
CA PRO A 128 13.82 17.85 6.17
C PRO A 128 12.79 16.69 6.04
N SER A 129 13.12 15.49 6.53
CA SER A 129 12.34 14.25 6.38
C SER A 129 10.81 14.39 6.62
N PRO A 130 9.97 13.49 6.04
CA PRO A 130 8.51 13.46 6.20
C PRO A 130 7.98 13.50 7.64
N LEU A 131 8.84 13.27 8.63
CA LEU A 131 8.51 13.24 10.06
C LEU A 131 8.07 14.58 10.64
N GLU A 132 8.40 15.72 10.03
CA GLU A 132 7.93 17.04 10.52
C GLU A 132 6.50 17.37 10.07
N ASN A 133 6.05 16.81 8.94
CA ASN A 133 4.70 17.05 8.40
C ASN A 133 3.63 16.10 8.95
N GLY A 134 4.02 14.98 9.58
CA GLY A 134 3.11 14.04 10.23
C GLY A 134 2.43 14.54 11.52
N ARG A 135 2.65 15.79 11.93
CA ARG A 135 1.96 16.39 13.09
C ARG A 135 0.56 16.92 12.79
N ASN A 136 0.10 16.86 11.54
CA ASN A 136 -1.22 17.38 11.11
C ASN A 136 -2.07 16.37 10.30
N LEU A 137 -1.72 15.08 10.32
CA LEU A 137 -2.58 14.01 9.82
C LEU A 137 -3.18 13.22 10.98
#